data_AF-A0A8D0H4W2-F1
#
_entry.id   AF-A0A8D0H4W2-F1
#
_cell.length_a   1.000
_cell.length_b   1.000
_cell.length_c   1.000
_cell.angle_alpha   90.00
_cell.angle_beta   90.00
_cell.angle_gamma   90.00
#
_symmetry.space_group_name_H-M   'P 1'
#
loop_
_entity.id
_entity.type
_entity.pdbx_description
1 polymer ?
#
loop_
_entity_poly.entity_id
_entity_poly.type
_entity_poly.pdbx_seq_one_letter_code
_entity_poly.pdbx_strand_id
1 'polypeptide(L)'
;AGPCMAAAAPSPGPLLPFQFRSRHESPDWRRLSAVEVERVSGELDVALLQEHLGHITFCTAERERCPHCQAPADPLLLKLVRLAQLSIEYLLHSQDYLSAQLHGLEETLRGVTMEKDQLRKEATRRTQEIKLLKEECKRRKKMISTQQTMLEAGARYHQCQFCEKAFMNYSFLHSHIQRRHPEESCIAEQKKKAQTDKLQDEIDKLKEQLQLTKSQLEAEQHAHMVKFSKEYEEHKSKEEELLQSFHKWKQEEKEKLADEIEKIKEMFMKEFKELTSKNTDLENQLLELQKSNKHLKSNLGTLKDSHEFAEERQQNPEDHYNMMQLLEKQVLPWHKQTV
;
A
#
# COMPACT_ATOMS: atom_id res chain seq x y z
N ALA A 1 3.90 29.90 -7.44
CA ALA A 1 3.90 28.52 -7.97
C ALA A 1 3.50 27.61 -6.83
N GLY A 2 2.26 27.12 -6.84
CA GLY A 2 1.67 26.35 -5.74
C GLY A 2 2.20 24.92 -5.65
N PRO A 3 2.03 24.23 -4.50
CA PRO A 3 2.46 22.85 -4.34
C PRO A 3 1.55 21.92 -5.16
N CYS A 4 2.12 21.12 -6.04
CA CYS A 4 1.42 20.02 -6.70
C CYS A 4 0.99 19.01 -5.63
N MET A 5 -0.32 18.92 -5.37
CA MET A 5 -0.88 17.81 -4.62
C MET A 5 -0.73 16.54 -5.47
N ALA A 6 0.01 15.56 -4.95
CA ALA A 6 0.06 14.23 -5.51
C ALA A 6 -1.36 13.65 -5.43
N ALA A 7 -2.00 13.52 -6.59
CA ALA A 7 -3.27 12.82 -6.71
C ALA A 7 -3.02 11.35 -6.36
N ALA A 8 -3.64 10.88 -5.28
CA ALA A 8 -3.69 9.46 -4.95
C ALA A 8 -4.24 8.71 -6.17
N ALA A 9 -3.46 7.76 -6.68
CA ALA A 9 -3.88 6.90 -7.78
C ALA A 9 -5.15 6.14 -7.36
N PRO A 10 -6.12 5.96 -8.27
CA PRO A 10 -7.35 5.24 -7.95
C PRO A 10 -7.00 3.80 -7.60
N SER A 11 -7.38 3.37 -6.39
CA SER A 11 -7.34 1.95 -6.04
C SER A 11 -8.23 1.17 -7.00
N PRO A 12 -7.83 -0.03 -7.46
CA PRO A 12 -8.70 -0.88 -8.25
C PRO A 12 -10.01 -1.07 -7.47
N GLY A 13 -11.14 -0.69 -8.07
CA GLY A 13 -12.44 -0.79 -7.42
C GLY A 13 -12.74 -2.23 -6.99
N PRO A 14 -13.59 -2.44 -5.96
CA PRO A 14 -13.93 -3.78 -5.52
C PRO A 14 -14.57 -4.55 -6.66
N LEU A 15 -13.94 -5.66 -7.07
CA LEU A 15 -14.53 -6.59 -8.03
C LEU A 15 -15.76 -7.21 -7.39
N LEU A 16 -16.86 -7.27 -8.14
CA LEU A 16 -18.13 -7.82 -7.67
C LEU A 16 -17.95 -9.29 -7.21
N PRO A 17 -18.71 -9.74 -6.19
CA PRO A 17 -18.65 -11.13 -5.74
C PRO A 17 -18.93 -12.11 -6.89
N PHE A 18 -18.11 -13.17 -6.97
CA PHE A 18 -18.29 -14.20 -7.99
C PHE A 18 -19.62 -14.95 -7.79
N GLN A 19 -20.39 -15.08 -8.86
CA GLN A 19 -21.59 -15.89 -8.89
C GLN A 19 -21.65 -16.68 -10.19
N PHE A 20 -21.94 -17.98 -10.07
CA PHE A 20 -22.16 -18.83 -11.23
C PHE A 20 -23.36 -18.35 -12.05
N ARG A 21 -23.18 -18.28 -13.36
CA ARG A 21 -24.22 -17.89 -14.31
C ARG A 21 -25.18 -19.04 -14.55
N SER A 22 -26.44 -18.67 -14.80
CA SER A 22 -27.43 -19.66 -15.25
C SER A 22 -27.15 -20.09 -16.69
N ARG A 23 -27.24 -21.39 -16.98
CA ARG A 23 -26.98 -21.97 -18.31
C ARG A 23 -28.30 -22.24 -19.01
N HIS A 24 -28.55 -21.52 -20.10
CA HIS A 24 -29.81 -21.62 -20.87
C HIS A 24 -29.61 -21.99 -22.34
N GLU A 25 -28.38 -21.91 -22.85
CA GLU A 25 -28.07 -22.10 -24.27
C GLU A 25 -27.83 -23.57 -24.59
N SER A 26 -28.41 -24.10 -25.66
CA SER A 26 -28.10 -25.46 -26.13
C SER A 26 -26.69 -25.53 -26.72
N PRO A 27 -25.99 -26.68 -26.60
CA PRO A 27 -24.68 -26.87 -27.20
C PRO A 27 -24.73 -26.72 -28.73
N ASP A 28 -23.76 -25.99 -29.31
CA ASP A 28 -23.59 -25.96 -30.76
C ASP A 28 -22.84 -27.22 -31.23
N TRP A 29 -23.60 -28.29 -31.44
CA TRP A 29 -23.07 -29.58 -31.90
C TRP A 29 -22.32 -29.48 -33.23
N ARG A 30 -22.68 -28.54 -34.11
CA ARG A 30 -22.00 -28.38 -35.41
C ARG A 30 -20.58 -27.86 -35.21
N ARG A 31 -20.40 -26.86 -34.35
CA ARG A 31 -19.07 -26.35 -34.00
C ARG A 31 -18.25 -27.39 -33.25
N LEU A 32 -18.84 -28.04 -32.25
CA LEU A 32 -18.14 -29.04 -31.43
C LEU A 32 -17.68 -30.26 -32.24
N SER A 33 -18.48 -30.71 -33.21
CA SER A 33 -18.12 -31.85 -34.07
C SER A 33 -17.02 -31.53 -35.10
N ALA A 34 -16.78 -30.25 -35.40
CA ALA A 34 -15.69 -29.83 -36.27
C ALA A 34 -14.33 -29.79 -35.55
N VAL A 35 -14.32 -29.86 -34.21
CA VAL A 35 -13.09 -29.82 -33.41
C VAL A 35 -12.43 -31.20 -33.36
N GLU A 36 -11.19 -31.27 -33.83
CA GLU A 36 -10.37 -32.49 -33.74
C GLU A 36 -9.60 -32.51 -32.42
N VAL A 37 -10.14 -33.20 -31.41
CA VAL A 37 -9.62 -33.19 -30.03
C VAL A 37 -8.18 -33.70 -29.92
N GLU A 38 -7.83 -34.76 -30.67
CA GLU A 38 -6.48 -35.34 -30.67
C GLU A 38 -5.44 -34.35 -31.20
N ARG A 39 -5.81 -33.55 -32.22
CA ARG A 39 -4.94 -32.51 -32.76
C ARG A 39 -4.76 -31.35 -31.77
N VAL A 40 -5.84 -30.91 -31.13
CA VAL A 40 -5.77 -29.87 -30.07
C VAL A 40 -4.84 -30.29 -28.94
N SER A 41 -4.92 -31.55 -28.52
CA SER A 41 -4.06 -32.12 -27.47
C SER A 41 -2.60 -32.24 -27.93
N GLY A 42 -2.36 -32.78 -29.13
CA GLY A 42 -1.02 -33.03 -29.66
C GLY A 42 -0.25 -31.76 -30.05
N GLU A 43 -0.95 -30.75 -30.57
CA GLU A 43 -0.36 -29.48 -31.01
C GLU A 43 -0.44 -28.37 -29.96
N LEU A 44 -1.14 -28.59 -28.84
CA LEU A 44 -1.40 -27.59 -27.81
C LEU A 44 -2.04 -26.32 -28.38
N ASP A 45 -3.04 -26.48 -29.26
CA ASP A 45 -3.76 -25.36 -29.88
C ASP A 45 -4.72 -24.69 -28.89
N VAL A 46 -4.14 -23.85 -28.02
CA VAL A 46 -4.87 -23.10 -26.99
C VAL A 46 -5.80 -22.08 -27.63
N ALA A 47 -5.50 -21.58 -28.83
CA ALA A 47 -6.35 -20.59 -29.51
C ALA A 47 -7.70 -21.19 -29.91
N LEU A 48 -7.67 -22.39 -30.51
CA LEU A 48 -8.89 -23.12 -30.86
C LEU A 48 -9.69 -23.51 -29.60
N LEU A 49 -9.01 -23.91 -28.52
CA LEU A 49 -9.66 -24.21 -27.25
C LEU A 49 -10.37 -22.97 -26.66
N GLN A 50 -9.71 -21.81 -26.70
CA GLN A 50 -10.24 -20.56 -26.17
C GLN A 50 -11.49 -20.10 -26.93
N GLU A 51 -11.55 -20.31 -28.24
CA GLU A 51 -12.73 -20.00 -29.06
C GLU A 51 -13.97 -20.81 -28.65
N HIS A 52 -13.77 -22.07 -28.22
CA HIS A 52 -14.85 -22.97 -27.84
C HIS A 52 -15.18 -22.91 -26.34
N LEU A 53 -14.28 -22.37 -25.52
CA LEU A 53 -14.35 -22.39 -24.08
C LEU A 53 -15.63 -21.75 -23.54
N GLY A 54 -16.05 -20.60 -24.09
CA GLY A 54 -17.29 -19.94 -23.71
C GLY A 54 -18.52 -20.82 -23.97
N HIS A 55 -18.62 -21.37 -25.18
CA HIS A 55 -19.76 -22.21 -25.58
C HIS A 55 -19.85 -23.50 -24.75
N ILE A 56 -18.72 -24.14 -24.42
CA ILE A 56 -18.69 -25.35 -23.60
C ILE A 56 -19.05 -25.04 -22.15
N THR A 57 -18.53 -23.93 -21.62
CA THR A 57 -18.74 -23.54 -20.23
C THR A 57 -20.20 -23.20 -19.98
N PHE A 58 -20.84 -22.39 -20.84
CA PHE A 58 -22.15 -21.80 -20.56
C PHE A 58 -23.36 -22.54 -21.16
N CYS A 59 -23.17 -23.67 -21.85
CA CYS A 59 -24.27 -24.45 -22.42
C CYS A 59 -25.00 -25.36 -21.41
N THR A 60 -26.24 -25.76 -21.74
CA THR A 60 -27.05 -26.72 -20.99
C THR A 60 -26.93 -28.13 -21.56
N ALA A 61 -26.14 -29.00 -20.92
CA ALA A 61 -26.06 -30.42 -21.31
C ALA A 61 -27.24 -31.28 -20.77
N GLU A 62 -27.92 -30.83 -19.73
CA GLU A 62 -28.93 -31.60 -18.98
C GLU A 62 -30.21 -31.91 -19.76
N ARG A 63 -30.49 -31.14 -20.82
CA ARG A 63 -31.70 -31.27 -21.65
C ARG A 63 -31.48 -32.07 -22.93
N GLU A 64 -30.24 -32.47 -23.19
CA GLU A 64 -29.86 -33.13 -24.43
C GLU A 64 -30.26 -34.61 -24.41
N ARG A 65 -30.78 -35.08 -25.55
CA ARG A 65 -31.24 -36.46 -25.74
C ARG A 65 -30.47 -37.10 -26.88
N CYS A 66 -30.29 -38.41 -26.79
CA CYS A 66 -29.66 -39.17 -27.86
C CYS A 66 -30.46 -39.01 -29.17
N PRO A 67 -29.84 -38.57 -30.28
CA PRO A 67 -30.52 -38.41 -31.56
C PRO A 67 -31.13 -39.72 -32.12
N HIS A 68 -30.59 -40.87 -31.73
CA HIS A 68 -31.00 -42.18 -32.26
C HIS A 68 -32.09 -42.88 -31.44
N CYS A 69 -32.06 -42.76 -30.11
CA CYS A 69 -32.99 -43.48 -29.22
C CYS A 69 -33.79 -42.58 -28.28
N GLN A 70 -33.58 -41.26 -28.31
CA GLN A 70 -34.25 -40.26 -27.45
C GLN A 70 -34.05 -40.44 -25.95
N ALA A 71 -33.17 -41.38 -25.55
CA ALA A 71 -32.79 -41.58 -24.16
C ALA A 71 -32.03 -40.36 -23.63
N PRO A 72 -32.24 -39.98 -22.36
CA PRO A 72 -31.42 -38.96 -21.71
C PRO A 72 -29.97 -39.43 -21.58
N ALA A 73 -29.05 -38.48 -21.50
CA ALA A 73 -27.66 -38.79 -21.16
C ALA A 73 -27.55 -39.39 -19.75
N ASP A 74 -26.49 -40.18 -19.53
CA ASP A 74 -26.23 -40.79 -18.23
C ASP A 74 -26.10 -39.73 -17.13
N PRO A 75 -26.80 -39.89 -15.98
CA PRO A 75 -26.77 -38.90 -14.90
C PRO A 75 -25.37 -38.63 -14.30
N LEU A 76 -24.47 -39.62 -14.26
CA LEU A 76 -23.11 -39.42 -13.76
C LEU A 76 -22.26 -38.63 -14.76
N LEU A 77 -22.40 -38.90 -16.06
CA LEU A 77 -21.76 -38.10 -17.11
C LEU A 77 -22.25 -36.64 -17.10
N LEU A 78 -23.56 -36.43 -16.91
CA LEU A 78 -24.11 -35.08 -16.77
C LEU A 78 -23.56 -34.35 -15.54
N LYS A 79 -23.42 -35.04 -14.39
CA LYS A 79 -22.77 -34.47 -13.20
C LYS A 79 -21.30 -34.13 -13.46
N LEU A 80 -20.56 -35.01 -14.14
CA LEU A 80 -19.16 -34.77 -14.50
C LEU A 80 -19.02 -33.54 -15.39
N VAL A 81 -19.83 -33.43 -16.45
CA VAL A 81 -19.85 -32.26 -17.33
C VAL A 81 -20.23 -31.00 -16.55
N ARG A 82 -21.24 -31.07 -15.68
CA ARG A 82 -21.66 -29.94 -14.86
C ARG A 82 -20.52 -29.45 -13.95
N LEU A 83 -19.81 -30.36 -13.29
CA LEU A 83 -18.64 -30.04 -12.46
C LEU A 83 -17.49 -29.46 -13.29
N ALA A 84 -17.23 -30.01 -14.48
CA ALA A 84 -16.23 -29.46 -15.40
C ALA A 84 -16.58 -28.03 -15.82
N GLN A 85 -17.83 -27.76 -16.21
CA GLN A 85 -18.30 -26.42 -16.57
C GLN A 85 -18.17 -25.41 -15.42
N LEU A 86 -18.59 -25.79 -14.20
CA LEU A 86 -18.44 -24.93 -13.03
C LEU A 86 -16.96 -24.67 -12.71
N SER A 87 -16.11 -25.70 -12.85
CA SER A 87 -14.66 -25.55 -12.65
C SER A 87 -14.06 -24.58 -13.67
N ILE A 88 -14.41 -24.72 -14.95
CA ILE A 88 -13.92 -23.84 -16.01
C ILE A 88 -14.42 -22.40 -15.80
N GLU A 89 -15.68 -22.20 -15.42
CA GLU A 89 -16.22 -20.87 -15.14
C GLU A 89 -15.48 -20.16 -13.99
N TYR A 90 -15.18 -20.88 -12.92
CA TYR A 90 -14.38 -20.35 -11.82
C TYR A 90 -12.94 -20.05 -12.24
N LEU A 91 -12.33 -20.89 -13.09
CA LEU A 91 -10.99 -20.65 -13.63
C LEU A 91 -10.95 -19.43 -14.54
N LEU A 92 -11.97 -19.23 -15.38
CA LEU A 92 -12.12 -18.02 -16.21
C LEU A 92 -12.24 -16.77 -15.34
N HIS A 93 -13.10 -16.80 -14.31
CA HIS A 93 -13.20 -15.69 -13.36
C HIS A 93 -11.86 -15.42 -12.66
N SER A 94 -11.16 -16.47 -12.23
CA SER A 94 -9.86 -16.34 -11.58
C SER A 94 -8.82 -15.73 -12.52
N GLN A 95 -8.82 -16.12 -13.80
CA GLN A 95 -7.96 -15.54 -14.82
C GLN A 95 -8.23 -14.04 -15.01
N ASP A 96 -9.50 -13.65 -15.15
CA ASP A 96 -9.88 -12.24 -15.30
C ASP A 96 -9.52 -11.43 -14.05
N TYR A 97 -9.79 -11.97 -12.86
CA TYR A 97 -9.48 -11.36 -11.57
C TYR A 97 -7.97 -11.14 -11.39
N LEU A 98 -7.16 -12.17 -11.66
CA LEU A 98 -5.71 -12.07 -11.58
C LEU A 98 -5.16 -11.12 -12.63
N SER A 99 -5.68 -11.14 -13.86
CA SER A 99 -5.25 -10.23 -14.94
C SER A 99 -5.55 -8.77 -14.60
N ALA A 100 -6.73 -8.47 -14.06
CA ALA A 100 -7.11 -7.13 -13.63
C ALA A 100 -6.23 -6.63 -12.46
N GLN A 101 -5.96 -7.50 -11.48
CA GLN A 101 -5.04 -7.16 -10.38
C GLN A 101 -3.61 -6.92 -10.86
N LEU A 102 -3.08 -7.78 -11.73
CA LEU A 102 -1.75 -7.62 -12.31
C LEU A 102 -1.66 -6.28 -13.05
N HIS A 103 -2.65 -5.96 -13.87
CA HIS A 103 -2.70 -4.69 -14.58
C HIS A 103 -2.69 -3.49 -13.62
N GLY A 104 -3.53 -3.50 -12.58
CA GLY A 104 -3.55 -2.43 -11.57
C GLY A 104 -2.22 -2.26 -10.83
N LEU A 105 -1.54 -3.36 -10.51
CA LEU A 105 -0.21 -3.34 -9.90
C LEU A 105 0.86 -2.79 -10.86
N GLU A 106 0.81 -3.18 -12.14
CA GLU A 106 1.72 -2.67 -13.18
C GLU A 106 1.55 -1.16 -13.38
N GLU A 107 0.32 -0.66 -13.40
CA GLU A 107 0.05 0.78 -13.51
C GLU A 107 0.56 1.56 -12.32
N THR A 108 0.35 1.03 -11.11
CA THR A 108 0.86 1.62 -9.87
C THR A 108 2.39 1.65 -9.88
N LEU A 109 3.03 0.54 -10.26
CA LEU A 109 4.49 0.44 -10.37
C LEU A 109 5.05 1.44 -11.40
N ARG A 110 4.39 1.60 -12.54
CA ARG A 110 4.74 2.59 -13.57
C ARG A 110 4.64 4.01 -13.02
N GLY A 111 3.58 4.33 -12.29
CA GLY A 111 3.38 5.64 -11.64
C GLY A 111 4.51 5.97 -10.66
N VAL A 112 4.78 5.06 -9.71
CA VAL A 112 5.85 5.21 -8.71
C VAL A 112 7.22 5.33 -9.36
N THR A 113 7.47 4.58 -10.43
CA THR A 113 8.74 4.64 -11.18
C THR A 113 8.93 6.02 -11.81
N MET A 114 7.89 6.60 -12.41
CA MET A 114 7.95 7.93 -13.01
C MET A 114 8.19 9.03 -11.97
N GLU A 115 7.52 8.94 -10.82
CA GLU A 115 7.72 9.88 -9.70
C GLU A 115 9.15 9.80 -9.15
N LYS A 116 9.66 8.59 -8.91
CA LYS A 116 11.04 8.36 -8.47
C LYS A 116 12.04 9.00 -9.44
N ASP A 117 11.83 8.83 -10.75
CA ASP A 117 12.73 9.41 -11.75
C ASP A 117 12.66 10.94 -11.79
N GLN A 118 11.48 11.52 -11.57
CA GLN A 118 11.31 12.97 -11.44
C GLN A 118 12.02 13.52 -10.20
N LEU A 119 11.83 12.89 -9.04
CA LEU A 119 12.51 13.27 -7.80
C LEU A 119 14.04 13.15 -7.94
N ARG A 120 14.52 12.11 -8.63
CA ARG A 120 15.94 11.93 -8.91
C ARG A 120 16.52 13.08 -9.76
N LYS A 121 15.79 13.53 -10.78
CA LYS A 121 16.19 14.69 -11.61
C LYS A 121 16.21 15.98 -10.81
N GLU A 122 15.25 16.19 -9.93
CA GLU A 122 15.22 17.36 -9.06
C GLU A 122 16.38 17.35 -8.05
N ALA A 123 16.66 16.19 -7.44
CA ALA A 123 17.77 16.03 -6.51
C ALA A 123 19.14 16.32 -7.17
N THR A 124 19.35 15.87 -8.42
CA THR A 124 20.60 16.17 -9.15
C THR A 124 20.71 17.66 -9.48
N ARG A 125 19.61 18.30 -9.88
CA ARG A 125 19.56 19.76 -10.11
C ARG A 125 19.92 20.55 -8.86
N ARG A 126 19.29 20.25 -7.72
CA ARG A 126 19.59 20.90 -6.42
C ARG A 126 21.03 20.70 -6.00
N THR A 127 21.57 19.51 -6.22
CA THR A 127 22.98 19.21 -5.94
C THR A 127 23.92 20.08 -6.77
N GLN A 128 23.61 20.31 -8.05
CA GLN A 128 24.39 21.20 -8.92
C GLN A 128 24.29 22.66 -8.47
N GLU A 129 23.09 23.15 -8.13
CA GLU A 129 22.88 24.50 -7.58
C GLU A 129 23.73 24.74 -6.32
N ILE A 130 23.73 23.79 -5.39
CA ILE A 130 24.55 23.87 -4.16
C ILE A 130 26.04 23.95 -4.49
N LYS A 131 26.52 23.19 -5.49
CA LYS A 131 27.93 23.26 -5.91
C LYS A 131 28.30 24.65 -6.42
N LEU A 132 27.49 25.21 -7.31
CA LEU A 132 27.70 26.56 -7.86
C LEU A 132 27.68 27.64 -6.76
N LEU A 133 26.72 27.57 -5.83
CA LEU A 133 26.65 28.49 -4.70
C LEU A 133 27.86 28.38 -3.77
N LYS A 134 28.37 27.16 -3.53
CA LYS A 134 29.60 26.96 -2.74
C LYS A 134 30.82 27.59 -3.40
N GLU A 135 30.95 27.49 -4.72
CA GLU A 135 32.04 28.10 -5.48
C GLU A 135 31.95 29.64 -5.43
N GLU A 136 30.76 30.19 -5.61
CA GLU A 136 30.52 31.63 -5.51
C GLU A 136 30.82 32.17 -4.09
N CYS A 137 30.40 31.46 -3.05
CA CYS A 137 30.73 31.79 -1.67
C CYS A 137 32.24 31.79 -1.42
N LYS A 138 32.98 30.81 -1.96
CA LYS A 138 34.45 30.78 -1.87
C LYS A 138 35.08 31.98 -2.58
N ARG A 139 34.57 32.35 -3.76
CA ARG A 139 35.05 33.51 -4.53
C ARG A 139 34.85 34.82 -3.77
N ARG A 140 33.66 35.04 -3.20
CA ARG A 140 33.35 36.23 -2.39
C ARG A 140 34.22 36.32 -1.14
N LYS A 141 34.45 35.20 -0.44
CA LYS A 141 35.37 35.17 0.73
C LYS A 141 36.78 35.62 0.37
N LYS A 142 37.33 35.15 -0.77
CA LYS A 142 38.65 35.59 -1.25
C LYS A 142 38.68 37.09 -1.53
N MET A 143 37.67 37.61 -2.23
CA MET A 143 37.56 39.03 -2.55
C MET A 143 37.56 39.92 -1.29
N ILE A 144 36.76 39.55 -0.28
CA ILE A 144 36.69 40.29 0.99
C ILE A 144 38.05 40.26 1.70
N SER A 145 38.70 39.09 1.75
CA SER A 145 40.03 38.97 2.36
C SER A 145 41.06 39.87 1.67
N THR A 146 41.08 39.91 0.33
CA THR A 146 41.97 40.81 -0.42
C THR A 146 41.69 42.29 -0.14
N GLN A 147 40.42 42.68 -0.06
CA GLN A 147 40.03 44.06 0.28
C GLN A 147 40.49 44.46 1.68
N GLN A 148 40.34 43.57 2.67
CA GLN A 148 40.82 43.80 4.04
C GLN A 148 42.34 44.04 4.08
N THR A 149 43.11 43.19 3.39
CA THR A 149 44.58 43.35 3.33
C THR A 149 45.01 44.67 2.67
N MET A 150 44.31 45.13 1.62
CA MET A 150 44.61 46.44 1.02
C MET A 150 44.36 47.61 1.97
N LEU A 151 43.27 47.55 2.75
CA LEU A 151 42.96 48.60 3.74
C LEU A 151 44.02 48.67 4.84
N GLU A 152 44.54 47.53 5.28
CA GLU A 152 45.59 47.45 6.30
C GLU A 152 46.96 47.98 5.81
N ALA A 153 47.28 47.79 4.53
CA ALA A 153 48.56 48.22 3.94
C ALA A 153 48.69 49.75 3.77
N GLY A 154 47.58 50.48 3.62
CA GLY A 154 47.58 51.93 3.38
C GLY A 154 47.91 52.81 4.60
N ALA A 155 48.14 52.24 5.78
CA ALA A 155 48.18 52.97 7.05
C ALA A 155 49.58 53.34 7.58
N ARG A 156 50.67 53.22 6.80
CA ARG A 156 52.05 53.13 7.35
C ARG A 156 52.84 54.43 7.58
N TYR A 157 52.36 55.62 7.22
CA TYR A 157 53.07 56.88 7.52
C TYR A 157 52.11 58.00 7.93
N HIS A 158 52.52 58.83 8.91
CA HIS A 158 51.71 59.93 9.44
C HIS A 158 52.26 61.28 8.97
N GLN A 159 51.65 61.84 7.93
CA GLN A 159 52.04 63.12 7.34
C GLN A 159 51.39 64.30 8.08
N CYS A 160 52.16 65.37 8.28
CA CYS A 160 51.63 66.62 8.82
C CYS A 160 50.73 67.30 7.79
N GLN A 161 49.59 67.84 8.24
CA GLN A 161 48.62 68.51 7.38
C GLN A 161 48.94 70.00 7.20
N PHE A 162 49.89 70.52 7.97
CA PHE A 162 50.24 71.94 8.02
C PHE A 162 51.66 72.19 7.47
N CYS A 163 52.42 71.12 7.14
CA CYS A 163 53.69 71.19 6.42
C CYS A 163 54.05 69.83 5.79
N GLU A 164 55.10 69.77 4.97
CA GLU A 164 55.45 68.56 4.19
C GLU A 164 56.14 67.43 5.00
N LYS A 165 56.23 67.54 6.33
CA LYS A 165 56.96 66.56 7.16
C LYS A 165 56.13 65.31 7.41
N ALA A 166 56.71 64.14 7.14
CA ALA A 166 56.15 62.84 7.47
C ALA A 166 56.86 62.22 8.67
N PHE A 167 56.09 61.58 9.55
CA PHE A 167 56.57 60.99 10.78
C PHE A 167 56.27 59.50 10.81
N MET A 168 57.22 58.76 11.39
CA MET A 168 57.17 57.30 11.49
C MET A 168 56.19 56.80 12.57
N ASN A 169 55.79 57.68 13.50
CA ASN A 169 54.81 57.40 14.55
C ASN A 169 53.93 58.64 14.77
N TYR A 170 52.64 58.41 15.04
CA TYR A 170 51.65 59.46 15.28
C TYR A 170 52.01 60.37 16.46
N SER A 171 52.68 59.84 17.49
CA SER A 171 53.17 60.62 18.64
C SER A 171 54.17 61.71 18.26
N PHE A 172 55.08 61.41 17.31
CA PHE A 172 56.04 62.40 16.80
C PHE A 172 55.34 63.47 15.97
N LEU A 173 54.38 63.09 15.13
CA LEU A 173 53.54 64.05 14.41
C LEU A 173 52.77 64.97 15.37
N HIS A 174 52.18 64.41 16.43
CA HIS A 174 51.41 65.17 17.41
C HIS A 174 52.27 66.20 18.15
N SER A 175 53.46 65.79 18.62
CA SER A 175 54.40 66.71 19.27
C SER A 175 54.92 67.81 18.32
N HIS A 176 55.05 67.49 17.02
CA HIS A 176 55.42 68.46 16.00
C HIS A 176 54.33 69.51 15.79
N ILE A 177 53.06 69.10 15.64
CA ILE A 177 51.91 69.99 15.50
C ILE A 177 51.78 70.90 16.73
N GLN A 178 51.89 70.35 17.94
CA GLN A 178 51.75 71.11 19.18
C GLN A 178 52.82 72.19 19.39
N ARG A 179 54.04 71.97 18.87
CA ARG A 179 55.17 72.92 19.02
C ARG A 179 55.30 73.92 17.89
N ARG A 180 54.90 73.55 16.67
CA ARG A 180 55.14 74.36 15.45
C ARG A 180 53.86 74.95 14.86
N HIS A 181 52.72 74.40 15.22
CA HIS A 181 51.40 74.82 14.78
C HIS A 181 50.44 75.01 15.99
N PRO A 182 50.83 75.70 17.08
CA PRO A 182 50.06 75.71 18.33
C PRO A 182 48.67 76.39 18.22
N GLU A 183 48.58 77.46 17.43
CA GLU A 183 47.34 78.20 17.22
C GLU A 183 46.36 77.42 16.32
N GLU A 184 46.90 76.78 15.28
CA GLU A 184 46.18 75.86 14.39
C GLU A 184 45.81 74.56 15.12
N SER A 185 46.65 74.08 16.04
CA SER A 185 46.43 72.90 16.89
C SER A 185 45.25 73.12 17.81
N CYS A 186 45.09 74.29 18.42
CA CYS A 186 43.98 74.56 19.34
C CYS A 186 42.63 74.60 18.60
N ILE A 187 42.58 75.26 17.43
CA ILE A 187 41.37 75.32 16.59
C ILE A 187 41.05 73.95 15.99
N ALA A 188 42.08 73.25 15.51
CA ALA A 188 41.94 71.89 14.99
C ALA A 188 41.48 70.93 16.08
N GLU A 189 42.02 70.98 17.30
CA GLU A 189 41.61 70.15 18.44
C GLU A 189 40.16 70.40 18.83
N GLN A 190 39.68 71.65 18.86
CA GLN A 190 38.28 71.93 19.15
C GLN A 190 37.34 71.40 18.05
N LYS A 191 37.68 71.59 16.77
CA LYS A 191 36.91 71.02 15.65
C LYS A 191 36.98 69.49 15.63
N LYS A 192 38.16 68.90 15.88
CA LYS A 192 38.36 67.46 15.96
C LYS A 192 37.53 66.90 17.09
N LYS A 193 37.56 67.51 18.29
CA LYS A 193 36.78 67.09 19.45
C LYS A 193 35.29 67.12 19.13
N ALA A 194 34.77 68.23 18.60
CA ALA A 194 33.37 68.32 18.17
C ALA A 194 32.99 67.30 17.08
N GLN A 195 33.91 66.98 16.16
CA GLN A 195 33.68 65.97 15.12
C GLN A 195 33.79 64.54 15.66
N THR A 196 34.66 64.32 16.66
CA THR A 196 34.81 63.02 17.34
C THR A 196 33.59 62.75 18.20
N ASP A 197 33.06 63.75 18.90
CA ASP A 197 31.82 63.66 19.67
C ASP A 197 30.65 63.33 18.75
N LYS A 198 30.53 63.98 17.58
CA LYS A 198 29.52 63.63 16.56
C LYS A 198 29.65 62.21 16.02
N LEU A 199 30.87 61.76 15.71
CA LEU A 199 31.12 60.39 15.25
C LEU A 199 30.84 59.38 16.36
N GLN A 200 31.11 59.73 17.61
CA GLN A 200 30.80 58.91 18.77
C GLN A 200 29.28 58.75 18.94
N ASP A 201 28.52 59.83 18.79
CA ASP A 201 27.05 59.79 18.80
C ASP A 201 26.48 58.91 17.66
N GLU A 202 27.07 58.99 16.46
CA GLU A 202 26.70 58.11 15.33
C GLU A 202 27.06 56.65 15.59
N ILE A 203 28.24 56.38 16.15
CA ILE A 203 28.68 55.04 16.53
C ILE A 203 27.72 54.45 17.58
N ASP A 204 27.31 55.24 18.56
CA ASP A 204 26.43 54.76 19.62
C ASP A 204 25.00 54.52 19.10
N LYS A 205 24.49 55.38 18.20
CA LYS A 205 23.25 55.10 17.46
C LYS A 205 23.34 53.83 16.60
N LEU A 206 24.45 53.62 15.90
CA LEU A 206 24.66 52.43 15.08
C LEU A 206 24.76 51.16 15.94
N LYS A 207 25.38 51.22 17.12
CA LYS A 207 25.40 50.12 18.08
C LYS A 207 24.01 49.80 18.61
N GLU A 208 23.21 50.81 18.94
CA GLU A 208 21.82 50.62 19.37
C GLU A 208 20.99 49.97 18.26
N GLN A 209 21.10 50.45 17.02
CA GLN A 209 20.41 49.85 15.86
C GLN A 209 20.87 48.42 15.60
N LEU A 210 22.17 48.15 15.69
CA LEU A 210 22.72 46.81 15.51
C LEU A 210 22.21 45.86 16.61
N GLN A 211 22.20 46.31 17.86
CA GLN A 211 21.70 45.53 18.99
C GLN A 211 20.21 45.24 18.86
N LEU A 212 19.42 46.24 18.45
CA LEU A 212 17.99 46.08 18.16
C LEU A 212 17.77 45.05 17.04
N THR A 213 18.46 45.21 15.90
CA THR A 213 18.33 44.31 14.76
C THR A 213 18.75 42.88 15.11
N LYS A 214 19.81 42.72 15.90
CA LYS A 214 20.26 41.42 16.41
C LYS A 214 19.20 40.77 17.29
N SER A 215 18.62 41.52 18.23
CA SER A 215 17.56 41.01 19.11
C SER A 215 16.31 40.59 18.33
N GLN A 216 15.94 41.35 17.29
CA GLN A 216 14.84 41.00 16.39
C GLN A 216 15.12 39.72 15.61
N LEU A 217 16.32 39.58 15.05
CA LEU A 217 16.70 38.38 14.31
C LEU A 217 16.74 37.14 15.20
N GLU A 218 17.24 37.26 16.43
CA GLU A 218 17.24 36.16 17.42
C GLU A 218 15.80 35.77 17.81
N ALA A 219 14.91 36.75 17.99
CA ALA A 219 13.49 36.50 18.26
C ALA A 219 12.79 35.81 17.07
N GLU A 220 13.05 36.24 15.84
CA GLU A 220 12.52 35.62 14.63
C GLU A 220 13.02 34.18 14.46
N GLN A 221 14.31 33.92 14.71
CA GLN A 221 14.88 32.58 14.67
C GLN A 221 14.26 31.67 15.73
N HIS A 222 14.09 32.16 16.96
CA HIS A 222 13.41 31.42 18.02
C HIS A 222 11.94 31.14 17.66
N ALA A 223 11.21 32.14 17.15
CA ALA A 223 9.83 31.97 16.72
C ALA A 223 9.70 30.94 15.58
N HIS A 224 10.61 30.99 14.61
CA HIS A 224 10.66 30.03 13.51
C HIS A 224 10.95 28.60 14.02
N MET A 225 11.91 28.45 14.94
CA MET A 225 12.25 27.15 15.53
C MET A 225 11.08 26.56 16.32
N VAL A 226 10.39 27.37 17.14
CA VAL A 226 9.21 26.94 17.88
C VAL A 226 8.09 26.54 16.93
N LYS A 227 7.85 27.32 15.87
CA LYS A 227 6.84 27.00 14.86
C LYS A 227 7.14 25.68 14.16
N PHE A 228 8.38 25.48 13.72
CA PHE A 228 8.80 24.24 13.08
C PHE A 228 8.66 23.02 14.01
N SER A 229 9.05 23.17 15.28
CA SER A 229 8.89 22.10 16.28
C SER A 229 7.41 21.77 16.51
N LYS A 230 6.53 22.78 16.58
CA LYS A 230 5.10 22.59 16.77
C LYS A 230 4.45 21.90 15.56
N GLU A 231 4.80 22.32 14.35
CA GLU A 231 4.32 21.70 13.11
C GLU A 231 4.75 20.24 13.01
N TYR A 232 5.97 19.90 13.45
CA TYR A 232 6.47 18.52 13.51
C TYR A 232 5.66 17.65 14.49
N GLU A 233 5.42 18.13 15.71
CA GLU A 233 4.61 17.41 16.70
C GLU A 233 3.16 17.24 16.25
N GLU A 234 2.56 18.26 15.62
CA GLU A 234 1.23 18.14 15.01
C GLU A 234 1.19 17.11 13.89
N HIS A 235 2.21 17.06 13.04
CA HIS A 235 2.31 16.06 11.98
C HIS A 235 2.41 14.64 12.54
N LYS A 236 3.26 14.47 13.56
CA LYS A 236 3.45 13.19 14.25
C LYS A 236 2.17 12.72 14.94
N SER A 237 1.46 13.62 15.63
CA SER A 237 0.17 13.31 16.26
C SER A 237 -0.87 12.85 15.23
N LYS A 238 -0.95 13.50 14.07
CA LYS A 238 -1.87 13.11 12.98
C LYS A 238 -1.51 11.74 12.39
N GLU A 239 -0.23 11.44 12.25
CA GLU A 239 0.25 10.13 11.80
C GLU A 239 -0.12 9.03 12.80
N GLU A 240 0.07 9.28 14.09
CA GLU A 240 -0.32 8.36 15.17
C GLU A 240 -1.84 8.12 15.20
N GLU A 241 -2.66 9.17 15.03
CA GLU A 241 -4.12 9.05 14.93
C GLU A 241 -4.58 8.24 13.72
N LEU A 242 -3.94 8.43 12.56
CA LEU A 242 -4.23 7.64 11.35
C LEU A 242 -3.90 6.17 11.57
N LEU A 243 -2.75 5.89 12.20
CA LEU A 243 -2.32 4.53 12.51
C LEU A 243 -3.29 3.85 13.47
N GLN A 244 -3.72 4.55 14.52
CA GLN A 244 -4.72 4.04 15.48
C GLN A 244 -6.07 3.77 14.80
N SER A 245 -6.52 4.67 13.93
CA SER A 245 -7.76 4.50 13.16
C SER A 245 -7.69 3.28 12.24
N PHE A 246 -6.55 3.08 11.57
CA PHE A 246 -6.29 1.91 10.74
C PHE A 246 -6.30 0.61 11.55
N HIS A 247 -5.64 0.59 12.71
CA HIS A 247 -5.65 -0.57 13.60
C HIS A 247 -7.06 -0.90 14.11
N LYS A 248 -7.83 0.12 14.48
CA LYS A 248 -9.23 -0.06 14.91
C LYS A 248 -10.08 -0.65 13.80
N TRP A 249 -10.04 -0.07 12.61
CA TRP A 249 -10.78 -0.57 11.44
C TRP A 249 -10.39 -2.02 11.11
N LYS A 250 -9.10 -2.34 11.13
CA LYS A 250 -8.60 -3.70 10.90
C LYS A 250 -9.16 -4.70 11.92
N GLN A 251 -9.31 -4.29 13.17
CA GLN A 251 -9.88 -5.12 14.22
C GLN A 251 -11.39 -5.33 14.02
N GLU A 252 -12.12 -4.26 13.71
CA GLU A 252 -13.55 -4.33 13.40
C GLU A 252 -13.84 -5.24 12.20
N GLU A 253 -13.01 -5.20 11.16
CA GLU A 253 -13.19 -6.05 9.99
C GLU A 253 -12.91 -7.53 10.28
N LYS A 254 -11.90 -7.81 11.13
CA LYS A 254 -11.64 -9.17 11.63
C LYS A 254 -12.81 -9.70 12.46
N GLU A 255 -13.41 -8.86 13.29
CA GLU A 255 -14.56 -9.22 14.13
C GLU A 255 -15.79 -9.52 13.28
N LYS A 256 -16.09 -8.70 12.26
CA LYS A 256 -17.17 -8.98 11.31
C LYS A 256 -16.99 -10.32 10.59
N LEU A 257 -15.78 -10.61 10.12
CA LEU A 257 -15.50 -11.88 9.47
C LEU A 257 -15.69 -13.06 10.44
N ALA A 258 -15.25 -12.91 11.70
CA ALA A 258 -15.46 -13.93 12.72
C ALA A 258 -16.96 -14.16 12.99
N ASP A 259 -17.75 -13.09 13.06
CA ASP A 259 -19.21 -13.16 13.23
C ASP A 259 -19.90 -13.84 12.03
N GLU A 260 -19.46 -13.54 10.80
CA GLU A 260 -19.99 -14.20 9.59
C GLU A 260 -19.66 -15.70 9.57
N ILE A 261 -18.43 -16.06 9.94
CA ILE A 261 -18.02 -17.46 10.09
C ILE A 261 -18.87 -18.16 11.14
N GLU A 262 -19.13 -17.50 12.28
CA GLU A 262 -19.94 -18.09 13.35
C GLU A 262 -21.39 -18.32 12.90
N LYS A 263 -22.00 -17.36 12.21
CA LYS A 263 -23.34 -17.53 11.60
C LYS A 263 -23.37 -18.70 10.63
N ILE A 264 -22.34 -18.86 9.80
CA ILE A 264 -22.23 -19.99 8.87
C ILE A 264 -22.13 -21.31 9.64
N LYS A 265 -21.32 -21.38 10.70
CA LYS A 265 -21.24 -22.57 11.56
C LYS A 265 -22.58 -22.90 12.21
N GLU A 266 -23.29 -21.92 12.74
CA GLU A 266 -24.62 -22.12 13.33
C GLU A 266 -25.61 -22.68 12.30
N MET A 267 -25.63 -22.12 11.09
CA MET A 267 -26.44 -22.62 9.99
C MET A 267 -26.10 -24.08 9.65
N PHE A 268 -24.82 -24.42 9.49
CA PHE A 268 -24.40 -25.80 9.24
C PHE A 268 -24.77 -26.75 10.37
N MET A 269 -24.57 -26.35 11.63
CA MET A 269 -24.93 -27.16 12.79
C MET A 269 -26.43 -27.42 12.88
N LYS A 270 -27.26 -26.45 12.46
CA LYS A 270 -28.72 -26.62 12.39
C LYS A 270 -29.11 -27.62 11.31
N GLU A 271 -28.59 -27.46 10.09
CA GLU A 271 -28.82 -28.40 8.97
C GLU A 271 -28.35 -29.82 9.31
N PHE A 272 -27.19 -29.95 9.96
CA PHE A 272 -26.65 -31.23 10.38
C PHE A 272 -27.57 -31.93 11.40
N LYS A 273 -28.10 -31.20 12.39
CA LYS A 273 -29.07 -31.74 13.35
C LYS A 273 -30.36 -32.17 12.66
N GLU A 274 -30.87 -31.38 11.72
CA GLU A 274 -32.08 -31.70 10.97
C GLU A 274 -31.89 -32.95 10.11
N LEU A 275 -30.74 -33.07 9.43
CA LEU A 275 -30.39 -34.25 8.64
C LEU A 275 -30.24 -35.48 9.51
N THR A 276 -29.59 -35.36 10.68
CA THR A 276 -29.45 -36.46 11.64
C THR A 276 -30.82 -36.95 12.12
N SER A 277 -31.73 -36.03 12.47
CA SER A 277 -33.11 -36.38 12.86
C SER A 277 -33.85 -37.10 11.74
N LYS A 278 -33.78 -36.60 10.50
CA LYS A 278 -34.40 -37.24 9.33
C LYS A 278 -33.81 -38.63 9.09
N ASN A 279 -32.51 -38.80 9.25
CA ASN A 279 -31.86 -40.10 9.08
C ASN A 279 -32.33 -41.10 10.14
N THR A 280 -32.41 -40.69 11.40
CA THR A 280 -32.96 -41.54 12.47
C THR A 280 -34.43 -41.89 12.24
N ASP A 281 -35.23 -40.97 11.71
CA ASP A 281 -36.63 -41.22 11.37
C ASP A 281 -36.76 -42.24 10.22
N LEU A 282 -35.92 -42.12 9.19
CA LEU A 282 -35.87 -43.07 8.07
C LEU A 282 -35.40 -44.45 8.52
N GLU A 283 -34.38 -44.54 9.37
CA GLU A 283 -33.93 -45.81 9.97
C GLU A 283 -35.04 -46.48 10.78
N ASN A 284 -35.79 -45.70 11.57
CA ASN A 284 -36.94 -46.19 12.33
C ASN A 284 -38.05 -46.71 11.40
N GLN A 285 -38.38 -45.96 10.33
CA GLN A 285 -39.37 -46.40 9.32
C GLN A 285 -38.94 -47.68 8.61
N LEU A 286 -37.65 -47.82 8.26
CA LEU A 286 -37.09 -49.04 7.69
C LEU A 286 -37.24 -50.24 8.63
N LEU A 287 -36.95 -50.05 9.92
CA LEU A 287 -37.12 -51.08 10.93
C LEU A 287 -38.59 -51.49 11.11
N GLU A 288 -39.53 -50.55 11.06
CA GLU A 288 -40.97 -50.84 11.10
C GLU A 288 -41.46 -51.59 9.86
N LEU A 289 -41.00 -51.19 8.66
CA LEU A 289 -41.29 -51.90 7.42
C LEU A 289 -40.73 -53.33 7.45
N GLN A 290 -39.52 -53.52 7.97
CA GLN A 290 -38.92 -54.85 8.10
C GLN A 290 -39.70 -55.73 9.10
N LYS A 291 -40.18 -55.14 10.22
CA LYS A 291 -41.00 -55.86 11.21
C LYS A 291 -42.39 -56.22 10.67
N SER A 292 -43.06 -55.31 9.97
CA SER A 292 -44.37 -55.56 9.36
C SER A 292 -44.31 -56.58 8.22
N ASN A 293 -43.25 -56.55 7.41
CA ASN A 293 -43.00 -57.54 6.36
C ASN A 293 -42.76 -58.96 6.93
N LYS A 294 -42.05 -59.07 8.07
CA LYS A 294 -41.91 -60.35 8.80
C LYS A 294 -43.23 -60.88 9.39
N HIS A 295 -44.21 -60.01 9.66
CA HIS A 295 -45.49 -60.37 10.25
C HIS A 295 -46.58 -60.73 9.22
N LEU A 296 -46.40 -60.37 7.95
CA LEU A 296 -47.26 -60.76 6.83
C LEU A 296 -46.78 -62.10 6.22
N LYS A 297 -47.22 -63.24 6.78
CA LYS A 297 -47.10 -64.53 6.08
C LYS A 297 -48.09 -64.55 4.93
N SER A 298 -47.60 -64.51 3.68
CA SER A 298 -48.39 -64.74 2.47
C SER A 298 -48.80 -66.21 2.35
N ASN A 299 -50.03 -66.47 1.88
CA ASN A 299 -50.53 -67.81 1.55
C ASN A 299 -49.97 -68.38 0.22
N LEU A 300 -48.95 -67.72 -0.33
CA LEU A 300 -48.12 -68.17 -1.44
C LEU A 300 -46.71 -68.26 -0.85
N GLY A 301 -46.14 -69.46 -0.83
CA GLY A 301 -44.96 -69.82 -0.04
C GLY A 301 -43.76 -68.87 -0.15
N THR A 302 -42.83 -69.03 0.79
CA THR A 302 -41.61 -68.23 0.95
C THR A 302 -40.81 -68.13 -0.36
N LEU A 303 -40.93 -67.00 -1.06
CA LEU A 303 -40.01 -66.63 -2.14
C LEU A 303 -38.65 -66.34 -1.49
N LYS A 304 -37.74 -67.29 -1.64
CA LYS A 304 -36.34 -67.15 -1.26
C LYS A 304 -35.64 -66.46 -2.43
N ASP A 305 -35.34 -65.18 -2.30
CA ASP A 305 -34.46 -64.49 -3.25
C ASP A 305 -33.13 -65.24 -3.29
N SER A 306 -32.82 -65.78 -4.47
CA SER A 306 -31.60 -66.52 -4.74
C SER A 306 -30.47 -65.53 -5.01
N HIS A 307 -30.10 -64.77 -3.98
CA HIS A 307 -28.78 -64.22 -3.82
C HIS A 307 -28.67 -63.79 -2.35
N GLU A 308 -27.87 -64.52 -1.58
CA GLU A 308 -27.33 -63.99 -0.34
C GLU A 308 -26.49 -62.76 -0.71
N PHE A 309 -27.09 -61.58 -0.68
CA PHE A 309 -26.31 -60.41 -0.32
C PHE A 309 -25.89 -60.67 1.11
N ALA A 310 -24.59 -60.90 1.30
CA ALA A 310 -23.98 -60.82 2.61
C ALA A 310 -24.58 -59.61 3.30
N GLU A 311 -25.14 -59.81 4.50
CA GLU A 311 -25.45 -58.71 5.40
C GLU A 311 -24.23 -57.80 5.39
N GLU A 312 -24.34 -56.67 4.68
CA GLU A 312 -23.30 -55.66 4.68
C GLU A 312 -23.30 -55.17 6.12
N ARG A 313 -22.28 -55.66 6.83
CA ARG A 313 -22.17 -55.63 8.28
C ARG A 313 -22.53 -54.23 8.75
N GLN A 314 -23.34 -54.18 9.81
CA GLN A 314 -23.41 -53.08 10.75
C GLN A 314 -22.12 -52.25 10.66
N GLN A 315 -22.22 -51.00 10.20
CA GLN A 315 -21.09 -50.09 10.14
C GLN A 315 -20.33 -50.21 11.46
N ASN A 316 -19.09 -50.70 11.35
CA ASN A 316 -18.30 -51.08 12.50
C ASN A 316 -18.13 -49.83 13.38
N PRO A 317 -18.39 -49.87 14.70
CA PRO A 317 -18.20 -48.71 15.57
C PRO A 317 -16.80 -48.09 15.47
N GLU A 318 -15.79 -48.90 15.10
CA GLU A 318 -14.45 -48.43 14.75
C GLU A 318 -14.41 -47.47 13.56
N ASP A 319 -15.23 -47.65 12.53
CA ASP A 319 -15.21 -46.79 11.33
C ASP A 319 -15.81 -45.41 11.63
N HIS A 320 -16.85 -45.36 12.47
CA HIS A 320 -17.39 -44.11 12.99
C HIS A 320 -16.38 -43.41 13.93
N TYR A 321 -15.68 -44.16 14.79
CA TYR A 321 -14.61 -43.64 15.64
C TYR A 321 -13.41 -43.12 14.82
N ASN A 322 -13.01 -43.84 13.77
CA ASN A 322 -11.95 -43.44 12.84
C ASN A 322 -12.32 -42.19 12.05
N MET A 323 -13.58 -42.08 11.61
CA MET A 323 -14.10 -40.88 10.93
C MET A 323 -14.12 -39.67 11.87
N MET A 324 -14.55 -39.85 13.13
CA MET A 324 -14.50 -38.81 14.16
C MET A 324 -13.05 -38.36 14.46
N GLN A 325 -12.09 -39.29 14.59
CA GLN A 325 -10.67 -38.96 14.75
C GLN A 325 -10.08 -38.21 13.55
N LEU A 326 -10.52 -38.56 12.33
CA LEU A 326 -10.04 -37.92 11.11
C LEU A 326 -10.53 -36.46 11.01
N LEU A 327 -11.79 -36.22 11.40
CA LEU A 327 -12.38 -34.88 11.50
C LEU A 327 -11.68 -34.03 12.57
N GLU A 328 -11.39 -34.61 13.75
CA GLU A 328 -10.68 -33.91 14.82
C GLU A 328 -9.25 -33.52 14.43
N LYS A 329 -8.54 -34.40 13.69
CA LYS A 329 -7.23 -34.11 13.07
C LYS A 329 -7.29 -33.04 11.99
N GLN A 330 -8.40 -32.91 11.27
CA GLN A 330 -8.59 -31.87 10.25
C GLN A 330 -8.95 -30.52 10.86
N VAL A 331 -9.50 -30.45 12.08
CA VAL A 331 -9.85 -29.21 12.80
C VAL A 331 -8.64 -28.61 13.55
N LEU A 332 -7.71 -29.44 14.02
CA LEU A 332 -6.49 -29.02 14.73
C LEU A 332 -5.60 -27.95 14.02
N PRO A 333 -5.42 -27.96 12.70
CA PRO A 333 -4.68 -26.91 11.97
C PRO A 333 -5.39 -25.55 12.03
N TRP A 334 -6.72 -25.54 11.99
CA TRP A 334 -7.53 -24.31 11.98
C TRP A 334 -7.57 -23.60 13.33
N HIS A 335 -7.30 -24.31 14.43
CA HIS A 335 -7.15 -23.71 15.77
C HIS A 335 -5.77 -23.09 16.02
N LYS A 336 -4.74 -23.47 15.23
CA LYS A 336 -3.37 -22.93 15.37
C LYS A 336 -3.13 -21.68 14.51
N GLN A 337 -4.07 -21.29 13.67
CA GLN A 337 -3.97 -20.14 12.76
C GLN A 337 -4.73 -18.88 13.25
N THR A 338 -5.30 -18.93 14.45
CA THR A 338 -6.15 -17.87 15.01
C THR A 338 -5.53 -17.11 16.20
N VAL A 339 -4.21 -17.25 16.46
CA VAL A 339 -3.46 -16.41 17.43
C VAL A 339 -2.68 -15.33 16.70
#